data_AF-A0A847QNJ9-F1
#
_entry.id   AF-A0A847QNJ9-F1
#
_cell.length_a   1.000
_cell.length_b   1.000
_cell.length_c   1.000
_cell.angle_alpha   90.00
_cell.angle_beta   90.00
_cell.angle_gamma   90.00
#
_symmetry.space_group_name_H-M   'P 1'
#
loop_
_entity.id
_entity.type
_entity.pdbx_description
1 polymer ?
#
loop_
_entity_poly.entity_id
_entity_poly.type
_entity_poly.pdbx_seq_one_letter_code
_entity_poly.pdbx_strand_id
1 'polypeptide(L)' 'MTDVNLAVELLTDAFLDKFDVALVVSADSDLVAPIKKSKELFPSKRIIIGFHQKGIPLL' A
#
# COMPACT_ATOMS: atom_id res chain seq x y z
N MET A 1 -8.27 8.47 -9.92
CA MET A 1 -8.06 8.06 -8.51
C MET A 1 -6.73 8.67 -8.09
N THR A 2 -6.67 9.36 -6.95
CA THR A 2 -5.48 10.07 -6.43
C THR A 2 -4.82 9.26 -5.30
N ASP A 3 -3.60 9.61 -4.90
CA ASP A 3 -2.88 8.95 -3.79
C ASP A 3 -3.63 9.09 -2.46
N VAL A 4 -4.35 10.20 -2.27
CA VAL A 4 -5.26 10.41 -1.13
C VAL A 4 -6.40 9.39 -1.14
N ASN A 5 -7.05 9.16 -2.28
CA ASN A 5 -8.14 8.18 -2.36
C ASN A 5 -7.60 6.77 -2.06
N LEU A 6 -6.42 6.42 -2.57
CA LEU A 6 -5.83 5.11 -2.32
C LEU A 6 -5.48 4.90 -0.84
N ALA A 7 -4.96 5.93 -0.16
CA ALA A 7 -4.71 5.90 1.28
C ALA A 7 -6.01 5.69 2.09
N VAL A 8 -7.08 6.41 1.73
CA VAL A 8 -8.39 6.32 2.39
C VAL A 8 -9.00 4.93 2.21
N GLU A 9 -9.00 4.40 0.99
CA GLU A 9 -9.54 3.06 0.71
C GLU A 9 -8.73 1.97 1.43
N LEU A 10 -7.39 2.04 1.43
CA LEU A 10 -6.54 1.08 2.14
C LEU A 10 -6.86 1.03 3.64
N LEU A 11 -6.95 2.20 4.28
CA LEU A 11 -7.25 2.28 5.71
C LEU A 11 -8.70 1.87 6.02
N THR A 12 -9.65 2.24 5.16
CA THR A 12 -11.06 1.88 5.30
C THR A 12 -11.25 0.36 5.19
N ASP A 13 -10.64 -0.25 4.18
CA ASP A 13 -10.74 -1.69 3.97
C ASP A 13 -9.97 -2.48 5.04
N ALA A 14 -8.88 -1.91 5.59
CA ALA A 14 -8.21 -2.50 6.74
C ALA A 14 -9.09 -2.46 7.99
N PHE A 15 -9.77 -1.34 8.23
CA PHE A 15 -10.67 -1.17 9.36
C PHE A 15 -11.92 -2.04 9.27
N LEU A 16 -12.50 -2.16 8.07
CA LEU A 16 -13.68 -2.98 7.81
C LEU A 16 -13.36 -4.48 7.60
N ASP A 17 -12.11 -4.87 7.83
CA ASP A 17 -11.64 -6.25 7.69
C ASP A 17 -11.91 -6.87 6.30
N LYS A 18 -11.84 -6.07 5.24
CA LYS A 18 -12.14 -6.52 3.87
C LYS A 18 -10.98 -7.22 3.17
N PHE A 19 -9.80 -7.28 3.80
CA PHE A 19 -8.66 -8.01 3.27
C PHE A 19 -7.78 -8.60 4.36
N ASP A 20 -7.20 -9.75 4.08
CA ASP A 20 -6.03 -10.29 4.79
C ASP A 20 -4.72 -9.86 4.15
N VAL A 21 -4.73 -9.71 2.82
CA VAL A 21 -3.58 -9.33 2.01
C VAL A 21 -3.99 -8.23 1.01
N ALA A 22 -3.28 -7.11 1.02
CA ALA A 22 -3.41 -6.05 0.02
C ALA A 22 -2.17 -6.01 -0.89
N LEU A 23 -2.38 -5.93 -2.20
CA LEU A 23 -1.33 -5.61 -3.18
C LEU A 23 -1.46 -4.13 -3.57
N VAL A 24 -0.50 -3.32 -3.15
CA VAL A 24 -0.43 -1.90 -3.50
C VAL A 24 0.54 -1.75 -4.65
N VAL A 25 0.03 -1.39 -5.83
CA VAL A 25 0.86 -1.14 -7.01
C VAL A 25 1.06 0.36 -7.18
N SER A 26 2.16 0.90 -6.65
CA SER A 26 2.51 2.31 -6.75
C SER A 26 3.99 2.52 -6.48
N ALA A 27 4.57 3.51 -7.14
CA ALA A 27 5.93 4.01 -6.86
C ALA A 27 5.90 5.33 -6.06
N ASP A 28 4.74 5.74 -5.56
CA ASP A 28 4.57 6.97 -4.78
C ASP A 28 4.95 6.76 -3.31
N SER A 29 5.90 7.56 -2.83
CA SER A 29 6.36 7.56 -1.45
C SER A 29 5.30 8.04 -0.45
N ASP A 30 4.28 8.77 -0.90
CA ASP A 30 3.23 9.31 -0.02
C ASP A 30 2.36 8.19 0.60
N LEU A 31 2.35 7.00 -0.03
CA LEU A 31 1.65 5.83 0.49
C LEU A 31 2.37 5.12 1.65
N VAL A 32 3.61 5.52 1.99
CA VAL A 32 4.35 4.94 3.11
C VAL A 32 3.60 5.14 4.43
N ALA A 33 3.04 6.32 4.66
CA ALA A 33 2.30 6.64 5.88
C ALA A 33 1.06 5.74 6.09
N PRO A 34 0.10 5.64 5.15
CA PRO A 34 -1.07 4.78 5.31
C PRO A 34 -0.71 3.28 5.36
N ILE A 35 0.32 2.82 4.63
CA ILE A 35 0.80 1.43 4.71
C ILE A 35 1.32 1.12 6.11
N LYS A 36 2.22 1.97 6.64
CA LYS A 36 2.79 1.79 7.98
C LYS A 36 1.68 1.81 9.04
N LYS A 37 0.75 2.77 8.93
CA LYS A 37 -0.35 2.89 9.88
C LYS A 37 -1.28 1.68 9.86
N SER A 38 -1.60 1.17 8.67
CA SER A 38 -2.39 -0.06 8.52
C SER A 38 -1.70 -1.26 9.19
N LYS A 39 -0.38 -1.40 9.05
CA LYS A 39 0.37 -2.51 9.67
C LYS A 39 0.48 -2.38 11.19
N GLU A 40 0.61 -1.16 11.71
CA GLU A 40 0.61 -0.87 13.15
C GLU A 40 -0.74 -1.19 13.79
N LEU A 41 -1.85 -0.76 13.17
CA LEU A 41 -3.20 -0.95 13.70
C LEU A 41 -3.72 -2.37 13.50
N PHE A 42 -3.32 -3.03 12.40
CA PHE A 42 -3.78 -4.36 12.04
C PHE A 42 -2.59 -5.30 11.75
N PRO A 43 -1.85 -5.75 12.79
CA PRO A 43 -0.63 -6.54 12.62
C PRO A 43 -0.80 -7.86 11.86
N SER A 44 -1.99 -8.46 11.87
CA SER A 44 -2.32 -9.68 11.13
C SER A 44 -2.36 -9.47 9.61
N LYS A 45 -2.66 -8.25 9.15
CA LYS A 45 -2.80 -7.95 7.72
C LYS A 45 -1.45 -7.88 7.03
N ARG A 46 -1.38 -8.37 5.79
CA ARG A 46 -0.17 -8.29 4.95
C ARG A 46 -0.37 -7.26 3.86
N ILE A 47 0.66 -6.46 3.59
CA ILE A 47 0.65 -5.47 2.52
C ILE A 47 1.89 -5.73 1.68
N ILE A 48 1.68 -6.00 0.39
CA ILE A 48 2.73 -6.25 -0.60
C ILE A 48 2.79 -5.00 -1.48
N ILE A 49 3.99 -4.45 -1.64
CA ILE A 49 4.22 -3.27 -2.48
C ILE A 49 4.84 -3.74 -3.79
N GLY A 50 4.13 -3.50 -4.89
CA GLY A 50 4.64 -3.72 -6.24
C GLY A 50 4.93 -2.37 -6.90
N PHE A 51 6.10 -2.24 -7.51
CA PHE A 51 6.41 -1.09 -8.36
C PHE A 51 7.29 -1.53 -9.52
N HIS A 52 7.13 -0.87 -10.66
CA HIS A 52 7.97 -1.11 -11.83
C HIS A 52 9.18 -0.17 -11.80
N GLN A 53 10.39 -0.73 -11.80
CA GLN A 53 11.60 0.05 -12.02
C GLN A 53 11.83 0.20 -13.54
N LYS A 54 11.67 1.42 -14.07
CA LYS A 54 12.23 1.75 -15.40
C LYS A 54 13.72 2.09 -15.23
N GLY A 55 14.59 1.29 -15.85
CA GLY A 55 15.94 1.74 -16.20
C GLY A 55 17.09 1.31 -15.27
N ILE A 56 17.29 0.01 -15.05
CA ILE A 56 18.65 -0.49 -14.87
C ILE A 56 19.16 -0.81 -16.27
N PRO A 57 20.05 0.01 -16.88
CA PRO A 57 20.78 -0.47 -18.04
C PRO A 57 21.62 -1.65 -17.56
N LEU A 58 21.39 -2.82 -18.15
CA LEU A 58 22.30 -3.95 -18.04
C LEU A 58 23.61 -3.52 -18.72
N LEU A 59 24.53 -2.95 -17.95
CA LEU A 59 25.94 -2.84 -18.29
C LEU A 59 26.66 -4.09 -17.78
#